data_AF-A0A0G3IH02-F1
#
_entry.id   AF-A0A0G3IH02-F1
#
_cell.length_a   1.000
_cell.length_b   1.000
_cell.length_c   1.000
_cell.angle_alpha   90.00
_cell.angle_beta   90.00
_cell.angle_gamma   90.00
#
_symmetry.space_group_name_H-M   'P 1'
#
loop_
_entity.id
_entity.type
_entity.pdbx_description
1 polymer ?
#
loop_
_entity_poly.entity_id
_entity_poly.type
_entity_poly.pdbx_seq_one_letter_code
_entity_poly.pdbx_strand_id
1 'polypeptide(L)'
;MKKITKETNGSKAQTKSALDELIQQGARQIIEQAVEAELASMLEQYSNVRSIDGRRAVVRNGYLPEREVVTAIGPVPVRVPKVRDRSGSGIRFNSAVVPPYVRKSARVSAALPWLYLRGISTGDMSEAMGIMLGGQVSGLSPNVVSRLKAQWADEHAQWNQRELSLARWVYWWADGIHTGVRSDDSDGQCLLVIIGVKPDGTKERVAISDGYRESKASWAELLLDLKKRGLQSGPLLACGDGAMGFWAAMEEVFPQTKHQRCWFHKMGNVLNALPKSQQARAKKAMQDIWMAATRAEALVAFDHFVDTHSAKYPKVVEKLTQDRDELLAFYDFPAEHWQHLRTTNPIESTFATVRHRTKRTRNCVSRATFLGLAFKLIESAEDSWRRIRAPEKIATMLDGMTFKDGEPVTDSTPAQQPLAA
;
A
#
# COMPACT_ATOMS: atom_id res chain seq x y z
N MET A 1 -9.94 56.43 1.32
CA MET A 1 -8.80 55.67 1.89
C MET A 1 -8.50 54.47 0.99
N LYS A 2 -7.50 54.60 0.09
CA LYS A 2 -7.02 53.49 -0.76
C LYS A 2 -6.14 52.58 0.09
N LYS A 3 -6.54 51.32 0.28
CA LYS A 3 -5.68 50.29 0.88
C LYS A 3 -4.61 49.90 -0.15
N ILE A 4 -3.37 50.28 0.14
CA ILE A 4 -2.18 49.83 -0.56
C ILE A 4 -1.92 48.40 -0.10
N THR A 5 -2.28 47.42 -0.93
CA THR A 5 -1.85 46.03 -0.74
C THR A 5 -0.42 45.94 -1.26
N LYS A 6 0.53 45.82 -0.33
CA LYS A 6 1.96 45.66 -0.60
C LYS A 6 2.16 44.29 -1.26
N GLU A 7 2.27 44.26 -2.58
CA GLU A 7 2.78 43.08 -3.31
C GLU A 7 4.18 42.78 -2.80
N THR A 8 4.31 41.69 -2.04
CA THR A 8 5.61 41.13 -1.66
C THR A 8 6.09 40.31 -2.85
N ASN A 9 6.58 41.01 -3.89
CA ASN A 9 7.38 40.40 -4.94
C ASN A 9 8.73 39.98 -4.34
N GLY A 10 8.73 38.84 -3.67
CA GLY A 10 9.94 38.14 -3.29
C GLY A 10 10.62 37.61 -4.54
N SER A 11 11.51 38.41 -5.12
CA SER A 11 12.52 37.96 -6.08
C SER A 11 13.31 36.80 -5.44
N LYS A 12 12.91 35.55 -5.74
CA LYS A 12 13.76 34.37 -5.50
C LYS A 12 14.85 34.40 -6.56
N ALA A 13 15.87 35.23 -6.35
CA ALA A 13 17.12 35.15 -7.10
C ALA A 13 17.71 33.75 -6.85
N GLN A 14 17.65 32.92 -7.88
CA GLN A 14 18.20 31.57 -7.89
C GLN A 14 19.73 31.71 -7.88
N THR A 15 20.33 31.77 -6.70
CA THR A 15 21.79 31.77 -6.55
C THR A 15 22.26 30.35 -6.88
N LYS A 16 22.58 30.09 -8.16
CA LYS A 16 23.33 28.88 -8.51
C LYS A 16 24.65 28.93 -7.76
N SER A 17 24.93 27.93 -6.94
CA SER A 17 26.21 27.82 -6.25
C SER A 17 27.32 27.60 -7.27
N ALA A 18 28.45 28.31 -7.15
CA ALA A 18 29.62 28.06 -7.99
C ALA A 18 30.08 26.59 -7.95
N LEU A 19 29.82 25.91 -6.82
CA LEU A 19 30.05 24.48 -6.66
C LEU A 19 29.14 23.64 -7.58
N ASP A 20 27.86 23.99 -7.67
CA ASP A 20 26.89 23.24 -8.48
C ASP A 20 27.20 23.37 -9.98
N GLU A 21 27.63 24.56 -10.42
CA GLU A 21 28.04 24.78 -11.81
C GLU A 21 29.31 23.99 -12.16
N LEU A 22 30.29 23.96 -11.26
CA LEU A 22 31.51 23.16 -11.44
C LEU A 22 31.18 21.67 -11.56
N ILE A 23 30.31 21.15 -10.70
CA ILE A 23 29.89 19.74 -10.72
C ILE A 23 29.11 19.43 -11.99
N GLN A 24 28.20 20.30 -12.43
CA GLN A 24 27.45 20.13 -13.68
C GLN A 24 28.37 20.10 -14.92
N GLN A 25 29.36 20.99 -14.97
CA GLN A 25 30.35 21.01 -16.05
C GLN A 25 31.22 19.75 -16.05
N GLY A 26 31.71 19.33 -14.89
CA GLY A 26 32.48 18.10 -14.75
C GLY A 26 31.69 16.86 -15.18
N ALA A 27 30.43 16.76 -14.76
CA ALA A 27 29.55 15.67 -15.18
C ALA A 27 29.30 15.64 -16.69
N ARG A 28 29.09 16.82 -17.31
CA ARG A 28 28.97 16.93 -18.77
C ARG A 28 30.19 16.36 -19.47
N GLN A 29 31.39 16.78 -19.05
CA GLN A 29 32.65 16.34 -19.65
C GLN A 29 32.84 14.83 -19.52
N ILE A 30 32.57 14.26 -18.33
CA ILE A 30 32.67 12.82 -18.09
C ILE A 30 31.69 12.04 -18.98
N ILE A 31 30.44 12.52 -19.11
CA ILE A 31 29.45 11.87 -19.98
C ILE A 31 29.89 11.95 -21.45
N GLU A 32 30.33 13.10 -21.93
CA GLU A 32 30.83 13.25 -23.30
C GLU A 32 32.01 12.31 -23.56
N GLN A 33 32.99 12.24 -22.65
CA GLN A 33 34.13 11.32 -22.77
C GLN A 33 33.71 9.85 -22.80
N ALA A 34 32.76 9.44 -21.94
CA ALA A 34 32.27 8.07 -21.90
C ALA A 34 31.55 7.68 -23.21
N VAL A 35 30.70 8.57 -23.74
CA VAL A 35 29.98 8.33 -25.00
C VAL A 35 30.95 8.30 -26.19
N GLU A 36 31.99 9.12 -26.18
CA GLU A 36 33.06 9.09 -27.20
C GLU A 36 33.86 7.78 -27.14
N ALA A 37 34.15 7.28 -25.95
CA ALA A 37 34.80 5.97 -25.77
C ALA A 37 33.94 4.81 -26.29
N GLU A 38 32.63 4.83 -26.02
CA GLU A 38 31.69 3.85 -26.60
C GLU A 38 31.67 3.90 -28.13
N LEU A 39 31.66 5.10 -28.72
CA LEU A 39 31.71 5.27 -30.16
C LEU A 39 33.02 4.73 -30.74
N ALA A 40 34.16 5.04 -30.11
CA ALA A 40 35.46 4.57 -30.57
C ALA A 40 35.52 3.04 -30.60
N SER A 41 35.05 2.39 -29.53
CA SER A 41 34.95 0.93 -29.46
C SER A 41 34.05 0.34 -30.55
N MET A 42 32.89 0.96 -30.82
CA MET A 42 32.02 0.53 -31.92
C MET A 42 32.71 0.69 -33.29
N LEU A 43 33.36 1.82 -33.55
CA LEU A 43 34.04 2.06 -34.83
C LEU A 43 35.21 1.11 -35.06
N GLU A 44 35.89 0.69 -33.99
CA GLU A 44 36.92 -0.34 -34.02
C GLU A 44 36.32 -1.72 -34.34
N GLN A 45 35.20 -2.09 -33.71
CA GLN A 45 34.50 -3.34 -34.02
C GLN A 45 34.12 -3.46 -35.51
N TYR A 46 33.77 -2.34 -36.15
CA TYR A 46 33.41 -2.29 -37.57
C TYR A 46 34.56 -1.85 -38.49
N SER A 47 35.81 -1.83 -38.02
CA SER A 47 36.96 -1.33 -38.79
C SER A 47 37.21 -2.11 -40.09
N ASN A 48 36.86 -3.38 -40.10
CA ASN A 48 37.09 -4.32 -41.21
C ASN A 48 35.95 -4.29 -42.23
N VAL A 49 34.82 -3.65 -41.93
CA VAL A 49 33.69 -3.54 -42.85
C VAL A 49 33.94 -2.37 -43.79
N ARG A 50 34.16 -2.67 -45.07
CA ARG A 50 34.43 -1.69 -46.13
C ARG A 50 33.33 -1.71 -47.18
N SER A 51 33.05 -0.53 -47.74
CA SER A 51 32.22 -0.36 -48.94
C SER A 51 32.93 -0.95 -50.16
N ILE A 52 32.18 -1.12 -51.25
CA ILE A 52 32.68 -1.53 -52.58
C ILE A 52 33.86 -0.64 -53.04
N ASP A 53 33.84 0.65 -52.68
CA ASP A 53 34.91 1.61 -52.99
C ASP A 53 36.12 1.56 -52.02
N GLY A 54 36.25 0.53 -51.19
CA GLY A 54 37.36 0.35 -50.24
C GLY A 54 37.36 1.28 -49.02
N ARG A 55 36.38 2.19 -48.90
CA ARG A 55 36.20 3.10 -47.74
C ARG A 55 35.53 2.37 -46.57
N ARG A 56 35.80 2.79 -45.32
CA ARG A 56 35.08 2.29 -44.14
C ARG A 56 33.56 2.45 -44.32
N ALA A 57 32.83 1.37 -44.08
CA ALA A 57 31.38 1.36 -44.25
C ALA A 57 30.67 2.12 -43.12
N VAL A 58 31.18 2.02 -41.89
CA VAL A 58 30.63 2.66 -40.71
C VAL A 58 31.51 3.85 -40.34
N VAL A 59 30.96 5.06 -40.41
CA VAL A 59 31.72 6.30 -40.16
C VAL A 59 30.96 7.26 -39.27
N ARG A 60 31.70 8.01 -38.45
CA ARG A 60 31.14 9.14 -37.69
C ARG A 60 30.54 10.17 -38.63
N ASN A 61 29.37 10.70 -38.28
CA ASN A 61 28.64 11.68 -39.06
C ASN A 61 27.98 12.75 -38.17
N GLY A 62 28.81 13.45 -37.41
CA GLY A 62 28.39 14.54 -36.51
C GLY A 62 27.75 14.03 -35.22
N TYR A 63 26.80 14.80 -34.70
CA TYR A 63 26.07 14.53 -33.46
C TYR A 63 24.57 14.62 -33.70
N LEU A 64 23.81 13.94 -32.84
CA LEU A 64 22.38 14.21 -32.68
C LEU A 64 22.17 15.61 -32.07
N PRO A 65 20.97 16.20 -32.20
CA PRO A 65 20.63 17.44 -31.50
C PRO A 65 20.94 17.35 -30.02
N GLU A 66 21.51 18.41 -29.46
CA GLU A 66 21.76 18.49 -28.02
C GLU A 66 20.45 18.35 -27.25
N ARG A 67 20.51 17.63 -26.14
CA ARG A 67 19.36 17.43 -25.28
C ARG A 67 19.77 17.42 -23.81
N GLU A 68 18.90 17.94 -22.96
CA GLU A 68 19.11 17.86 -21.53
C GLU A 68 18.68 16.50 -20.98
N VAL A 69 19.50 15.98 -20.07
CA VAL A 69 19.20 14.83 -19.22
C VAL A 69 19.20 15.29 -17.78
N VAL A 70 18.07 15.15 -17.10
CA VAL A 70 17.92 15.52 -15.69
C VAL A 70 18.55 14.45 -14.80
N THR A 71 19.60 14.82 -14.09
CA THR A 71 20.32 13.94 -13.15
C THR A 71 20.13 14.42 -11.71
N ALA A 72 20.75 13.73 -10.73
CA ALA A 72 20.67 14.12 -9.32
C ALA A 72 21.36 15.47 -9.02
N ILE A 73 22.26 15.93 -9.90
CA ILE A 73 22.97 17.21 -9.80
C ILE A 73 22.31 18.31 -10.65
N GLY A 74 21.16 18.01 -11.27
CA GLY A 74 20.44 18.93 -12.16
C GLY A 74 20.46 18.54 -13.63
N PRO A 75 19.93 19.42 -14.51
CA PRO A 75 19.93 19.21 -15.95
C PRO A 75 21.36 19.27 -16.50
N VAL A 76 21.75 18.23 -17.23
CA VAL A 76 23.04 18.16 -17.91
C VAL A 76 22.79 18.12 -19.42
N PRO A 77 23.30 19.08 -20.21
CA PRO A 77 23.21 19.04 -21.67
C PRO A 77 24.14 17.94 -22.22
N VAL A 78 23.61 17.10 -23.10
CA VAL A 78 24.34 15.98 -23.69
C VAL A 78 24.22 15.99 -25.21
N ARG A 79 25.34 15.76 -25.89
CA ARG A 79 25.42 15.54 -27.33
C ARG A 79 25.90 14.11 -27.60
N VAL A 80 25.05 13.31 -28.22
CA VAL A 80 25.39 11.92 -28.58
C VAL A 80 25.88 11.90 -30.02
N PRO A 81 27.08 11.34 -30.33
CA PRO A 81 27.58 11.21 -31.69
C PRO A 81 26.63 10.38 -32.56
N LYS A 82 26.68 10.64 -33.86
CA LYS A 82 25.91 9.90 -34.85
C LYS A 82 26.85 9.12 -35.76
N VAL A 83 26.43 7.93 -36.15
CA VAL A 83 27.10 7.10 -37.13
C VAL A 83 26.28 7.07 -38.41
N ARG A 84 26.97 7.08 -39.56
CA ARG A 84 26.40 6.79 -40.87
C ARG A 84 26.92 5.44 -41.32
N ASP A 85 25.98 4.53 -41.54
CA ASP A 85 26.23 3.26 -42.19
C ASP A 85 26.11 3.41 -43.71
N ARG A 86 27.12 2.93 -44.45
CA ARG A 86 27.16 2.87 -45.92
C ARG A 86 27.11 1.44 -46.45
N SER A 87 27.09 0.42 -45.59
CA SER A 87 26.98 -1.00 -45.98
C SER A 87 25.56 -1.43 -46.35
N GLY A 88 24.55 -0.70 -45.87
CA GLY A 88 23.14 -1.08 -46.03
C GLY A 88 22.64 -2.05 -44.95
N SER A 89 23.47 -2.42 -43.98
CA SER A 89 23.12 -3.35 -42.88
C SER A 89 22.30 -2.70 -41.76
N GLY A 90 22.08 -1.38 -41.80
CA GLY A 90 21.24 -0.67 -40.83
C GLY A 90 21.92 -0.41 -39.49
N ILE A 91 23.25 -0.37 -39.46
CA ILE A 91 24.04 -0.21 -38.23
C ILE A 91 23.79 1.18 -37.63
N ARG A 92 23.48 1.22 -36.32
CA ARG A 92 23.23 2.46 -35.57
C ARG A 92 24.02 2.46 -34.27
N PHE A 93 24.54 3.63 -33.92
CA PHE A 93 25.15 3.84 -32.60
C PHE A 93 24.05 4.18 -31.58
N ASN A 94 23.97 3.37 -30.53
CA ASN A 94 23.15 3.62 -29.36
C ASN A 94 24.07 3.59 -28.14
N SER A 95 24.23 4.73 -27.48
CA SER A 95 25.03 4.82 -26.26
C SER A 95 24.39 4.01 -25.13
N ALA A 96 25.20 3.30 -24.35
CA ALA A 96 24.72 2.62 -23.14
C ALA A 96 24.61 3.61 -21.97
N VAL A 97 25.53 4.57 -21.87
CA VAL A 97 25.49 5.66 -20.87
C VAL A 97 24.29 6.58 -21.09
N VAL A 98 23.98 6.94 -22.35
CA VAL A 98 22.87 7.85 -22.69
C VAL A 98 21.98 7.26 -23.78
N PRO A 99 21.12 6.28 -23.44
CA PRO A 99 20.27 5.59 -24.41
C PRO A 99 19.34 6.53 -25.19
N PRO A 100 18.87 6.13 -26.38
CA PRO A 100 17.88 6.89 -27.14
C PRO A 100 16.68 7.30 -26.27
N TYR A 101 16.19 8.53 -26.47
CA TYR A 101 15.03 9.11 -25.75
C TYR A 101 15.14 9.29 -24.23
N VAL A 102 16.25 8.90 -23.58
CA VAL A 102 16.43 9.19 -22.14
C VAL A 102 16.40 10.70 -21.88
N ARG A 103 15.60 11.10 -20.90
CA ARG A 103 15.45 12.50 -20.45
C ARG A 103 15.80 12.69 -18.98
N LYS A 104 15.90 11.60 -18.22
CA LYS A 104 16.12 11.61 -16.78
C LYS A 104 16.93 10.39 -16.38
N SER A 105 17.75 10.55 -15.35
CA SER A 105 18.39 9.41 -14.69
C SER A 105 17.36 8.48 -14.02
N ALA A 106 17.75 7.22 -13.83
CA ALA A 106 16.92 6.23 -13.13
C ALA A 106 16.58 6.69 -11.69
N ARG A 107 17.55 7.28 -10.98
CA ARG A 107 17.36 7.81 -9.62
C ARG A 107 16.32 8.93 -9.55
N VAL A 108 16.37 9.89 -10.47
CA VAL A 108 15.36 10.98 -10.54
C VAL A 108 13.99 10.41 -10.89
N SER A 109 13.94 9.42 -11.78
CA SER A 109 12.69 8.77 -12.17
C SER A 109 12.06 8.00 -11.01
N ALA A 110 12.87 7.34 -10.17
CA ALA A 110 12.42 6.62 -8.98
C ALA A 110 11.95 7.55 -7.83
N ALA A 111 12.48 8.77 -7.74
CA ALA A 111 12.07 9.74 -6.72
C ALA A 111 10.63 10.25 -6.92
N LEU A 112 10.15 10.33 -8.17
CA LEU A 112 8.83 10.86 -8.49
C LEU A 112 7.66 10.05 -7.87
N PRO A 113 7.61 8.71 -8.02
CA PRO A 113 6.70 7.86 -7.27
C PRO A 113 6.68 8.14 -5.77
N TRP A 114 7.86 8.21 -5.17
CA TRP A 114 8.00 8.39 -3.73
C TRP A 114 7.45 9.75 -3.27
N LEU A 115 7.81 10.84 -3.96
CA LEU A 115 7.32 12.19 -3.65
C LEU A 115 5.80 12.29 -3.81
N TYR A 116 5.26 11.67 -4.86
CA TYR A 116 3.82 11.65 -5.10
C TYR A 116 3.09 10.89 -4.00
N LEU A 117 3.58 9.69 -3.64
CA LEU A 117 3.03 8.92 -2.53
C LEU A 117 3.19 9.66 -1.20
N ARG A 118 4.20 10.50 -1.01
CA ARG A 118 4.35 11.36 0.19
C ARG A 118 3.43 12.59 0.18
N GLY A 119 2.62 12.78 -0.86
CA GLY A 119 1.56 13.77 -0.91
C GLY A 119 1.96 15.10 -1.55
N ILE A 120 3.05 15.14 -2.32
CA ILE A 120 3.35 16.26 -3.20
C ILE A 120 2.38 16.20 -4.39
N SER A 121 1.60 17.27 -4.59
CA SER A 121 0.60 17.32 -5.66
C SER A 121 1.27 17.31 -7.04
N THR A 122 0.51 16.96 -8.08
CA THR A 122 1.02 17.01 -9.46
C THR A 122 1.46 18.42 -9.87
N GLY A 123 0.80 19.46 -9.34
CA GLY A 123 1.17 20.86 -9.60
C GLY A 123 2.46 21.26 -8.90
N ASP A 124 2.61 20.86 -7.63
CA ASP A 124 3.76 21.24 -6.80
C ASP A 124 5.02 20.41 -7.11
N MET A 125 4.87 19.29 -7.83
CA MET A 125 5.98 18.38 -8.18
C MET A 125 7.10 19.10 -8.93
N SER A 126 6.74 19.97 -9.88
CA SER A 126 7.73 20.72 -10.67
C SER A 126 8.49 21.72 -9.81
N GLU A 127 7.81 22.37 -8.86
CA GLU A 127 8.43 23.32 -7.92
C GLU A 127 9.35 22.60 -6.94
N ALA A 128 8.87 21.53 -6.29
CA ALA A 128 9.63 20.75 -5.33
C ALA A 128 10.94 20.22 -5.94
N MET A 129 10.85 19.67 -7.15
CA MET A 129 12.03 19.16 -7.85
C MET A 129 12.91 20.27 -8.44
N GLY A 130 12.34 21.40 -8.85
CA GLY A 130 13.12 22.57 -9.27
C GLY A 130 13.97 23.16 -8.16
N ILE A 131 13.47 23.12 -6.91
CA ILE A 131 14.25 23.49 -5.72
C ILE A 131 15.39 22.49 -5.48
N MET A 132 15.12 21.19 -5.59
CA MET A 132 16.13 20.15 -5.29
C MET A 132 17.21 19.97 -6.37
N LEU A 133 16.84 20.11 -7.65
CA LEU A 133 17.71 19.81 -8.79
C LEU A 133 18.25 21.06 -9.49
N GLY A 134 17.77 22.25 -9.13
CA GLY A 134 18.16 23.51 -9.76
C GLY A 134 17.52 23.75 -11.13
N GLY A 135 17.08 24.99 -11.36
CA GLY A 135 16.48 25.43 -12.63
C GLY A 135 15.01 25.01 -12.82
N GLN A 136 14.40 25.49 -13.90
CA GLN A 136 13.10 24.97 -14.36
C GLN A 136 13.33 23.58 -14.95
N VAL A 137 13.07 22.53 -14.16
CA VAL A 137 13.24 21.14 -14.61
C VAL A 137 12.16 20.80 -15.64
N SER A 138 12.51 20.93 -16.92
CA SER A 138 11.67 20.51 -18.03
C SER A 138 11.50 18.98 -18.00
N GLY A 139 10.27 18.51 -18.23
CA GLY A 139 9.98 17.07 -18.26
C GLY A 139 9.42 16.47 -16.96
N LEU A 140 9.14 17.24 -15.91
CA LEU A 140 8.32 16.82 -14.75
C LEU A 140 6.84 17.17 -14.93
N SER A 141 6.36 17.13 -16.17
CA SER A 141 5.01 17.55 -16.51
C SER A 141 3.94 16.64 -15.89
N PRO A 142 2.68 17.12 -15.76
CA PRO A 142 1.55 16.30 -15.34
C PRO A 142 1.42 14.96 -16.09
N ASN A 143 1.88 14.90 -17.35
CA ASN A 143 1.89 13.68 -18.16
C ASN A 143 2.80 12.57 -17.61
N VAL A 144 3.87 12.90 -16.88
CA VAL A 144 4.70 11.89 -16.20
C VAL A 144 3.93 11.24 -15.06
N VAL A 145 3.23 12.06 -14.26
CA VAL A 145 2.40 11.55 -13.16
C VAL A 145 1.22 10.75 -13.72
N SER A 146 0.63 11.16 -14.84
CA SER A 146 -0.43 10.40 -15.51
C SER A 146 0.04 9.01 -15.94
N ARG A 147 1.19 8.92 -16.62
CA ARG A 147 1.79 7.63 -17.02
C ARG A 147 2.12 6.74 -15.81
N LEU A 148 2.61 7.34 -14.74
CA LEU A 148 2.89 6.62 -13.50
C LEU A 148 1.62 6.02 -12.88
N LYS A 149 0.51 6.75 -12.88
CA LYS A 149 -0.78 6.23 -12.40
C LYS A 149 -1.30 5.08 -13.26
N ALA A 150 -1.12 5.17 -14.59
CA ALA A 150 -1.49 4.08 -15.50
C ALA A 150 -0.66 2.83 -15.20
N GLN A 151 0.66 2.99 -15.06
CA GLN A 151 1.54 1.89 -14.65
C GLN A 151 1.10 1.24 -13.33
N TRP A 152 0.76 2.03 -12.31
CA TRP A 152 0.27 1.48 -11.04
C TRP A 152 -1.07 0.75 -11.16
N ALA A 153 -1.95 1.20 -12.05
CA ALA A 153 -3.19 0.50 -12.35
C ALA A 153 -2.92 -0.86 -13.00
N ASP A 154 -1.98 -0.91 -13.95
CA ASP A 154 -1.56 -2.17 -14.59
C ASP A 154 -0.91 -3.13 -13.58
N GLU A 155 -0.05 -2.62 -12.70
CA GLU A 155 0.58 -3.40 -11.63
C GLU A 155 -0.46 -3.95 -10.64
N HIS A 156 -1.46 -3.15 -10.25
CA HIS A 156 -2.58 -3.62 -9.42
C HIS A 156 -3.39 -4.70 -10.14
N ALA A 157 -3.71 -4.51 -11.42
CA ALA A 157 -4.46 -5.48 -12.22
C ALA A 157 -3.72 -6.82 -12.32
N GLN A 158 -2.40 -6.80 -12.57
CA GLN A 158 -1.56 -7.99 -12.58
C GLN A 158 -1.50 -8.66 -11.21
N TRP A 159 -1.28 -7.89 -10.14
CA TRP A 159 -1.26 -8.41 -8.77
C TRP A 159 -2.61 -9.02 -8.36
N ASN A 160 -3.71 -8.48 -8.86
CA ASN A 160 -5.05 -9.00 -8.59
C ASN A 160 -5.39 -10.27 -9.38
N GLN A 161 -4.52 -10.72 -10.29
CA GLN A 161 -4.65 -11.98 -11.03
C GLN A 161 -3.72 -13.08 -10.50
N ARG A 162 -2.91 -12.79 -9.48
CA ARG A 162 -1.94 -13.75 -8.94
C ARG A 162 -2.62 -15.04 -8.44
N GLU A 163 -1.92 -16.15 -8.60
CA GLU A 163 -2.34 -17.45 -8.09
C GLU A 163 -2.27 -17.47 -6.55
N LEU A 164 -3.28 -18.08 -5.91
CA LEU A 164 -3.42 -18.18 -4.46
C LEU A 164 -3.48 -19.63 -3.95
N SER A 165 -3.17 -20.63 -4.77
CA SER A 165 -3.24 -22.05 -4.38
C SER A 165 -2.39 -22.40 -3.17
N LEU A 166 -1.17 -21.83 -3.13
CA LEU A 166 -0.20 -21.96 -2.04
C LEU A 166 -0.37 -20.90 -0.95
N ALA A 167 -1.22 -19.89 -1.16
CA ALA A 167 -1.45 -18.86 -0.18
C ALA A 167 -2.15 -19.44 1.05
N ARG A 168 -1.66 -19.04 2.22
CA ARG A 168 -2.22 -19.41 3.53
C ARG A 168 -2.19 -18.18 4.41
N TRP A 169 -3.32 -17.84 4.98
CA TRP A 169 -3.42 -16.76 5.97
C TRP A 169 -4.10 -17.27 7.21
N VAL A 170 -3.57 -16.90 8.36
CA VAL A 170 -4.06 -17.38 9.66
C VAL A 170 -5.08 -16.41 10.22
N TYR A 171 -4.84 -15.11 10.03
CA TYR A 171 -5.73 -14.03 10.44
C TYR A 171 -5.95 -13.06 9.30
N TRP A 172 -7.15 -12.50 9.22
CA TRP A 172 -7.46 -11.36 8.37
C TRP A 172 -7.90 -10.15 9.19
N TRP A 173 -7.54 -8.96 8.74
CA TRP A 173 -8.24 -7.71 9.06
C TRP A 173 -8.93 -7.20 7.81
N ALA A 174 -10.23 -6.99 7.87
CA ALA A 174 -11.04 -6.50 6.76
C ALA A 174 -11.74 -5.20 7.16
N ASP A 175 -11.70 -4.22 6.25
CA ASP A 175 -12.34 -2.92 6.45
C ASP A 175 -12.61 -2.24 5.10
N GLY A 176 -13.57 -1.33 5.10
CA GLY A 176 -13.98 -0.51 3.96
C GLY A 176 -13.62 0.96 4.17
N ILE A 177 -13.22 1.64 3.09
CA ILE A 177 -12.99 3.08 3.11
C ILE A 177 -13.78 3.77 2.01
N HIS A 178 -14.70 4.63 2.43
CA HIS A 178 -15.39 5.56 1.55
C HIS A 178 -14.41 6.66 1.11
N THR A 179 -14.18 6.74 -0.19
CA THR A 179 -13.10 7.56 -0.76
C THR A 179 -13.56 8.97 -1.12
N GLY A 180 -14.87 9.20 -1.15
CA GLY A 180 -15.48 10.46 -1.56
C GLY A 180 -15.19 10.84 -3.01
N VAL A 181 -14.56 9.95 -3.79
CA VAL A 181 -14.35 10.11 -5.23
C VAL A 181 -15.69 9.92 -5.90
N ARG A 182 -16.27 11.03 -6.34
CA ARG A 182 -17.48 11.05 -7.16
C ARG A 182 -17.07 10.71 -8.59
N SER A 183 -17.49 9.56 -9.09
CA SER A 183 -17.68 9.40 -10.54
C SER A 183 -19.06 9.96 -10.87
N ASP A 184 -19.23 10.52 -12.07
CA ASP A 184 -20.46 11.24 -12.48
C ASP A 184 -21.76 10.42 -12.31
N ASP A 185 -21.69 9.08 -12.21
CA ASP A 185 -22.85 8.18 -12.05
C ASP A 185 -22.85 7.26 -10.80
N SER A 186 -22.04 7.50 -9.76
CA SER A 186 -22.11 6.65 -8.55
C SER A 186 -22.03 7.41 -7.22
N ASP A 187 -22.92 7.03 -6.29
CA ASP A 187 -22.89 7.39 -4.86
C ASP A 187 -21.65 6.81 -4.18
N GLY A 188 -20.47 7.37 -4.48
CA GLY A 188 -19.21 7.15 -3.77
C GLY A 188 -18.65 5.72 -3.83
N GLN A 189 -17.53 5.54 -4.53
CA GLN A 189 -16.79 4.28 -4.50
C GLN A 189 -16.22 4.00 -3.09
N CYS A 190 -16.48 2.79 -2.59
CA CYS A 190 -15.80 2.24 -1.40
C CYS A 190 -14.63 1.39 -1.84
N LEU A 191 -13.52 1.46 -1.12
CA LEU A 191 -12.39 0.54 -1.27
C LEU A 191 -12.47 -0.49 -0.16
N LEU A 192 -12.58 -1.77 -0.52
CA LEU A 192 -12.55 -2.92 0.36
C LEU A 192 -11.13 -3.46 0.42
N VAL A 193 -10.59 -3.60 1.63
CA VAL A 193 -9.22 -4.09 1.83
C VAL A 193 -9.20 -5.22 2.83
N ILE A 194 -8.40 -6.23 2.53
CA ILE A 194 -8.06 -7.32 3.45
C ILE A 194 -6.55 -7.34 3.64
N ILE A 195 -6.11 -7.29 4.90
CA ILE A 195 -4.72 -7.55 5.32
C ILE A 195 -4.69 -8.91 5.99
N GLY A 196 -3.72 -9.75 5.64
CA GLY A 196 -3.59 -11.10 6.16
C GLY A 196 -2.28 -11.33 6.91
N VAL A 197 -2.27 -12.32 7.80
CA VAL A 197 -1.06 -12.83 8.48
C VAL A 197 -0.66 -14.15 7.85
N LYS A 198 0.56 -14.23 7.32
CA LYS A 198 1.15 -15.47 6.80
C LYS A 198 1.52 -16.45 7.93
N PRO A 199 1.83 -17.73 7.61
CA PRO A 199 2.31 -18.70 8.61
C PRO A 199 3.60 -18.26 9.31
N ASP A 200 4.43 -17.47 8.64
CA ASP A 200 5.60 -16.85 9.26
C ASP A 200 5.21 -15.66 10.16
N GLY A 201 3.95 -15.28 10.31
CA GLY A 201 3.52 -14.16 11.15
C GLY A 201 3.73 -12.76 10.55
N THR A 202 4.29 -12.65 9.34
CA THR A 202 4.36 -11.37 8.62
C THR A 202 2.97 -10.98 8.11
N LYS A 203 2.72 -9.68 8.03
CA LYS A 203 1.46 -9.14 7.51
C LYS A 203 1.65 -8.78 6.04
N GLU A 204 0.66 -9.07 5.22
CA GLU A 204 0.66 -8.70 3.81
C GLU A 204 -0.75 -8.33 3.32
N ARG A 205 -0.82 -7.55 2.24
CA ARG A 205 -2.09 -7.26 1.57
C ARG A 205 -2.63 -8.52 0.89
N VAL A 206 -3.87 -8.89 1.22
CA VAL A 206 -4.58 -10.04 0.64
C VAL A 206 -5.42 -9.58 -0.54
N ALA A 207 -6.24 -8.55 -0.33
CA ALA A 207 -7.14 -8.04 -1.35
C ALA A 207 -7.23 -6.52 -1.25
N ILE A 208 -7.31 -5.86 -2.41
CA ILE A 208 -7.60 -4.44 -2.56
C ILE A 208 -8.54 -4.36 -3.76
N SER A 209 -9.83 -4.19 -3.47
CA SER A 209 -10.88 -4.09 -4.48
C SER A 209 -11.69 -2.84 -4.23
N ASP A 210 -12.28 -2.27 -5.26
CA ASP A 210 -13.40 -1.38 -5.05
C ASP A 210 -14.68 -2.20 -4.84
N GLY A 211 -15.64 -1.56 -4.19
CA GLY A 211 -17.02 -1.99 -4.10
C GLY A 211 -17.92 -0.78 -4.30
N TYR A 212 -19.13 -1.01 -4.81
CA TYR A 212 -20.14 0.05 -4.92
C TYR A 212 -20.51 0.60 -3.54
N ARG A 213 -20.65 -0.29 -2.55
CA ARG A 213 -20.87 -0.01 -1.12
C ARG A 213 -20.25 -1.15 -0.29
N GLU A 214 -20.18 -1.00 1.03
CA GLU A 214 -19.85 -2.09 1.96
C GLU A 214 -21.01 -3.07 2.11
N SER A 215 -21.47 -3.62 0.99
CA SER A 215 -22.59 -4.55 0.90
C SER A 215 -22.13 -6.00 0.97
N LYS A 216 -23.04 -6.92 1.33
CA LYS A 216 -22.79 -8.37 1.25
C LYS A 216 -22.33 -8.77 -0.15
N ALA A 217 -22.97 -8.25 -1.20
CA ALA A 217 -22.63 -8.59 -2.58
C ALA A 217 -21.19 -8.20 -2.94
N SER A 218 -20.76 -6.99 -2.59
CA SER A 218 -19.39 -6.51 -2.88
C SER A 218 -18.32 -7.30 -2.13
N TRP A 219 -18.58 -7.69 -0.87
CA TRP A 219 -17.68 -8.57 -0.13
C TRP A 219 -17.69 -10.00 -0.68
N ALA A 220 -18.85 -10.55 -1.02
CA ALA A 220 -18.96 -11.88 -1.59
C ALA A 220 -18.22 -11.99 -2.93
N GLU A 221 -18.34 -10.98 -3.80
CA GLU A 221 -17.58 -10.90 -5.06
C GLU A 221 -16.06 -10.97 -4.81
N LEU A 222 -15.56 -10.16 -3.88
CA LEU A 222 -14.14 -10.17 -3.51
C LEU A 222 -13.70 -11.54 -2.98
N LEU A 223 -14.46 -12.13 -2.05
CA LEU A 223 -14.11 -13.42 -1.43
C LEU A 223 -14.19 -14.60 -2.42
N LEU A 224 -15.18 -14.59 -3.32
CA LEU A 224 -15.32 -15.59 -4.39
C LEU A 224 -14.20 -15.46 -5.42
N ASP A 225 -13.75 -14.24 -5.72
CA ASP A 225 -12.57 -14.01 -6.57
C ASP A 225 -11.29 -14.59 -5.95
N LEU A 226 -11.10 -14.47 -4.63
CA LEU A 226 -9.98 -15.13 -3.94
C LEU A 226 -10.03 -16.66 -4.11
N LYS A 227 -11.21 -17.27 -3.94
CA LYS A 227 -11.39 -18.71 -4.21
C LYS A 227 -11.11 -19.08 -5.65
N LYS A 228 -11.62 -18.29 -6.60
CA LYS A 228 -11.41 -18.50 -8.04
C LYS A 228 -9.92 -18.48 -8.41
N ARG A 229 -9.12 -17.65 -7.72
CA ARG A 229 -7.65 -17.59 -7.87
C ARG A 229 -6.90 -18.73 -7.18
N GLY A 230 -7.61 -19.64 -6.52
CA GLY A 230 -7.07 -20.86 -5.93
C GLY A 230 -6.98 -20.85 -4.41
N LEU A 231 -7.46 -19.82 -3.70
CA LEU A 231 -7.44 -19.82 -2.24
C LEU A 231 -8.28 -20.99 -1.69
N GLN A 232 -7.60 -21.95 -1.04
CA GLN A 232 -8.22 -23.20 -0.60
C GLN A 232 -9.10 -23.04 0.63
N SER A 233 -8.69 -22.19 1.57
CA SER A 233 -9.40 -21.95 2.82
C SER A 233 -9.29 -20.50 3.26
N GLY A 234 -10.30 -20.03 3.99
CA GLY A 234 -10.28 -18.74 4.69
C GLY A 234 -9.33 -18.78 5.89
N PRO A 235 -9.14 -17.62 6.57
CA PRO A 235 -8.33 -17.55 7.78
C PRO A 235 -9.04 -18.27 8.94
N LEU A 236 -8.29 -18.58 10.00
CA LEU A 236 -8.88 -19.13 11.22
C LEU A 236 -9.72 -18.07 11.96
N LEU A 237 -9.34 -16.80 11.87
CA LEU A 237 -10.06 -15.67 12.43
C LEU A 237 -10.04 -14.47 11.46
N ALA A 238 -11.20 -13.89 11.21
CA ALA A 238 -11.29 -12.57 10.59
C ALA A 238 -11.63 -11.53 11.65
N CYS A 239 -10.92 -10.41 11.64
CA CYS A 239 -11.12 -9.25 12.51
C CYS A 239 -11.70 -8.11 11.67
N GLY A 240 -12.82 -7.56 12.11
CA GLY A 240 -13.50 -6.50 11.37
C GLY A 240 -14.33 -5.60 12.28
N ASP A 241 -14.90 -4.59 11.66
CA ASP A 241 -15.80 -3.66 12.32
C ASP A 241 -17.25 -4.21 12.37
N GLY A 242 -18.16 -3.28 12.62
CA GLY A 242 -19.62 -3.34 12.54
C GLY A 242 -20.25 -4.02 11.32
N ALA A 243 -19.61 -3.96 10.16
CA ALA A 243 -20.30 -4.02 8.88
C ALA A 243 -20.94 -5.39 8.59
N MET A 244 -22.28 -5.44 8.63
CA MET A 244 -23.05 -6.66 8.39
C MET A 244 -22.76 -7.31 7.03
N GLY A 245 -22.40 -6.51 6.01
CA GLY A 245 -22.09 -7.02 4.67
C GLY A 245 -20.88 -7.96 4.63
N PHE A 246 -19.80 -7.62 5.33
CA PHE A 246 -18.59 -8.46 5.36
C PHE A 246 -18.87 -9.80 6.03
N TRP A 247 -19.47 -9.78 7.22
CA TRP A 247 -19.74 -10.99 8.00
C TRP A 247 -20.69 -11.94 7.29
N ALA A 248 -21.78 -11.42 6.70
CA ALA A 248 -22.71 -12.25 5.95
C ALA A 248 -22.08 -12.88 4.68
N ALA A 249 -21.08 -12.24 4.08
CA ALA A 249 -20.32 -12.80 2.96
C ALA A 249 -19.27 -13.83 3.43
N MET A 250 -18.63 -13.59 4.58
CA MET A 250 -17.68 -14.51 5.20
C MET A 250 -18.35 -15.83 5.59
N GLU A 251 -19.53 -15.80 6.20
CA GLU A 251 -20.30 -17.00 6.55
C GLU A 251 -20.66 -17.84 5.33
N GLU A 252 -20.96 -17.20 4.20
CA GLU A 252 -21.32 -17.89 2.97
C GLU A 252 -20.09 -18.48 2.26
N VAL A 253 -19.00 -17.71 2.17
CA VAL A 253 -17.83 -18.11 1.37
C VAL A 253 -16.83 -18.91 2.19
N PHE A 254 -16.59 -18.58 3.45
CA PHE A 254 -15.62 -19.25 4.33
C PHE A 254 -16.21 -19.55 5.73
N PRO A 255 -17.21 -20.46 5.81
CA PRO A 255 -17.99 -20.69 7.03
C PRO A 255 -17.18 -21.16 8.24
N GLN A 256 -15.98 -21.71 8.04
CA GLN A 256 -15.11 -22.13 9.14
C GLN A 256 -14.35 -20.97 9.79
N THR A 257 -14.38 -19.77 9.20
CA THR A 257 -13.69 -18.60 9.72
C THR A 257 -14.40 -18.07 10.95
N LYS A 258 -13.71 -17.98 12.09
CA LYS A 258 -14.26 -17.34 13.28
C LYS A 258 -14.33 -15.82 13.11
N HIS A 259 -15.30 -15.19 13.77
CA HIS A 259 -15.50 -13.75 13.74
C HIS A 259 -14.92 -13.09 14.98
N GLN A 260 -14.07 -12.08 14.78
CA GLN A 260 -13.61 -11.19 15.84
C GLN A 260 -14.07 -9.77 15.56
N ARG A 261 -14.79 -9.21 16.52
CA ARG A 261 -15.23 -7.82 16.47
C ARG A 261 -14.20 -6.90 17.09
N CYS A 262 -13.88 -5.81 16.42
CA CYS A 262 -12.93 -4.83 16.92
C CYS A 262 -13.47 -4.12 18.18
N TRP A 263 -12.72 -4.22 19.29
CA TRP A 263 -13.07 -3.55 20.54
C TRP A 263 -13.06 -2.03 20.42
N PHE A 264 -12.18 -1.45 19.60
CA PHE A 264 -12.10 0.00 19.41
C PHE A 264 -13.40 0.57 18.81
N HIS A 265 -13.86 -0.01 17.68
CA HIS A 265 -15.12 0.38 17.06
C HIS A 265 -16.32 0.10 17.95
N LYS A 266 -16.34 -1.06 18.62
CA LYS A 266 -17.39 -1.42 19.56
C LYS A 266 -17.52 -0.40 20.69
N MET A 267 -16.39 -0.06 21.34
CA MET A 267 -16.36 0.96 22.37
C MET A 267 -16.88 2.30 21.85
N GLY A 268 -16.47 2.73 20.66
CA GLY A 268 -17.01 3.95 20.03
C GLY A 268 -18.54 3.92 19.91
N ASN A 269 -19.10 2.83 19.41
CA ASN A 269 -20.55 2.65 19.25
C ASN A 269 -21.31 2.69 20.58
N VAL A 270 -20.76 2.04 21.62
CA VAL A 270 -21.33 2.01 22.97
C VAL A 270 -21.26 3.40 23.63
N LEU A 271 -20.11 4.07 23.56
CA LEU A 271 -19.90 5.39 24.16
C LEU A 271 -20.74 6.48 23.49
N ASN A 272 -20.97 6.41 22.18
CA ASN A 272 -21.82 7.36 21.46
C ASN A 272 -23.30 7.28 21.88
N ALA A 273 -23.73 6.17 22.48
CA ALA A 273 -25.07 6.03 23.05
C ALA A 273 -25.15 6.50 24.53
N LEU A 274 -24.05 7.00 25.10
CA LEU A 274 -23.97 7.49 26.48
C LEU A 274 -23.78 9.02 26.55
N PRO A 275 -24.32 9.69 27.58
CA PRO A 275 -23.95 11.06 27.90
C PRO A 275 -22.45 11.19 28.15
N LYS A 276 -21.84 12.29 27.70
CA LYS A 276 -20.38 12.54 27.83
C LYS A 276 -19.86 12.37 29.26
N SER A 277 -20.65 12.75 30.27
CA SER A 277 -20.29 12.63 31.69
C SER A 277 -20.07 11.18 32.15
N GLN A 278 -20.70 10.20 31.49
CA GLN A 278 -20.59 8.78 31.85
C GLN A 278 -19.56 8.01 31.01
N GLN A 279 -19.12 8.57 29.88
CA GLN A 279 -18.28 7.86 28.92
C GLN A 279 -16.95 7.39 29.51
N ALA A 280 -16.33 8.19 30.39
CA ALA A 280 -15.05 7.80 31.01
C ALA A 280 -15.19 6.54 31.88
N ARG A 281 -16.23 6.46 32.70
CA ARG A 281 -16.50 5.30 33.57
C ARG A 281 -16.88 4.07 32.74
N ALA A 282 -17.76 4.22 31.76
CA ALA A 282 -18.16 3.13 30.88
C ALA A 282 -16.98 2.59 30.06
N LYS A 283 -16.08 3.47 29.58
CA LYS A 283 -14.86 3.07 28.89
C LYS A 283 -13.97 2.19 29.77
N LYS A 284 -13.76 2.58 31.03
CA LYS A 284 -12.96 1.78 31.98
C LYS A 284 -13.60 0.41 32.20
N ALA A 285 -14.90 0.36 32.47
CA ALA A 285 -15.61 -0.90 32.67
C ALA A 285 -15.55 -1.82 31.43
N MET A 286 -15.63 -1.27 30.20
CA MET A 286 -15.40 -2.07 28.99
C MET A 286 -13.95 -2.53 28.84
N GLN A 287 -12.97 -1.73 29.28
CA GLN A 287 -11.57 -2.14 29.29
C GLN A 287 -11.33 -3.33 30.21
N ASP A 288 -11.98 -3.35 31.38
CA ASP A 288 -11.88 -4.47 32.31
C ASP A 288 -12.34 -5.80 31.68
N ILE A 289 -13.29 -5.76 30.73
CA ILE A 289 -13.77 -6.95 30.00
C ILE A 289 -12.66 -7.52 29.10
N TRP A 290 -12.15 -6.71 28.17
CA TRP A 290 -11.24 -7.22 27.15
C TRP A 290 -9.80 -7.35 27.64
N MET A 291 -9.44 -6.71 28.75
CA MET A 291 -8.15 -6.88 29.41
C MET A 291 -8.11 -8.03 30.43
N ALA A 292 -9.24 -8.67 30.72
CA ALA A 292 -9.30 -9.82 31.63
C ALA A 292 -8.32 -10.92 31.20
N ALA A 293 -7.85 -11.72 32.17
CA ALA A 293 -6.88 -12.77 31.88
C ALA A 293 -7.54 -13.98 31.22
N THR A 294 -8.82 -14.24 31.55
CA THR A 294 -9.60 -15.37 31.02
C THR A 294 -10.95 -14.92 30.47
N ARG A 295 -11.54 -15.73 29.59
CA ARG A 295 -12.91 -15.54 29.10
C ARG A 295 -13.92 -15.54 30.25
N ALA A 296 -13.71 -16.36 31.28
CA ALA A 296 -14.61 -16.42 32.43
C ALA A 296 -14.63 -15.09 33.20
N GLU A 297 -13.46 -14.53 33.51
CA GLU A 297 -13.35 -13.21 34.14
C GLU A 297 -13.92 -12.10 33.24
N ALA A 298 -13.68 -12.18 31.93
CA ALA A 298 -14.25 -11.25 30.96
C ALA A 298 -15.79 -11.26 31.01
N LEU A 299 -16.41 -12.44 31.10
CA LEU A 299 -17.87 -12.58 31.20
C LEU A 299 -18.41 -12.00 32.51
N VAL A 300 -17.73 -12.20 33.63
CA VAL A 300 -18.10 -11.57 34.91
C VAL A 300 -18.05 -10.04 34.82
N ALA A 301 -16.97 -9.48 34.24
CA ALA A 301 -16.87 -8.04 34.01
C ALA A 301 -17.95 -7.54 33.03
N PHE A 302 -18.33 -8.36 32.05
CA PHE A 302 -19.38 -8.06 31.09
C PHE A 302 -20.74 -8.00 31.78
N ASP A 303 -21.10 -8.99 32.59
CA ASP A 303 -22.34 -9.02 33.37
C ASP A 303 -22.40 -7.81 34.32
N HIS A 304 -21.30 -7.47 34.98
CA HIS A 304 -21.23 -6.27 35.80
C HIS A 304 -21.50 -4.97 35.01
N PHE A 305 -20.98 -4.87 33.78
CA PHE A 305 -21.28 -3.74 32.90
C PHE A 305 -22.78 -3.68 32.57
N VAL A 306 -23.38 -4.82 32.25
CA VAL A 306 -24.81 -4.95 31.94
C VAL A 306 -25.65 -4.49 33.12
N ASP A 307 -25.41 -5.01 34.32
CA ASP A 307 -26.16 -4.68 35.53
C ASP A 307 -26.07 -3.20 35.89
N THR A 308 -24.88 -2.61 35.72
CA THR A 308 -24.64 -1.20 36.04
C THR A 308 -25.39 -0.24 35.10
N HIS A 309 -25.61 -0.62 33.84
CA HIS A 309 -26.13 0.28 32.82
C HIS A 309 -27.54 -0.06 32.34
N SER A 310 -28.04 -1.28 32.56
CA SER A 310 -29.32 -1.77 32.03
C SER A 310 -30.52 -0.90 32.41
N ALA A 311 -30.61 -0.50 33.68
CA ALA A 311 -31.75 0.27 34.19
C ALA A 311 -31.89 1.67 33.55
N LYS A 312 -30.77 2.33 33.23
CA LYS A 312 -30.77 3.72 32.75
C LYS A 312 -30.44 3.85 31.26
N TYR A 313 -29.70 2.90 30.71
CA TYR A 313 -29.16 2.93 29.36
C TYR A 313 -29.33 1.57 28.64
N PRO A 314 -30.56 1.06 28.46
CA PRO A 314 -30.78 -0.26 27.86
C PRO A 314 -30.19 -0.39 26.45
N LYS A 315 -30.22 0.69 25.64
CA LYS A 315 -29.59 0.72 24.30
C LYS A 315 -28.07 0.53 24.31
N VAL A 316 -27.40 0.94 25.40
CA VAL A 316 -25.94 0.80 25.56
C VAL A 316 -25.60 -0.65 25.84
N VAL A 317 -26.41 -1.30 26.69
CA VAL A 317 -26.33 -2.73 26.98
C VAL A 317 -26.59 -3.55 25.74
N GLU A 318 -27.71 -3.32 25.05
CA GLU A 318 -28.07 -3.99 23.79
C GLU A 318 -26.94 -3.89 22.77
N LYS A 319 -26.41 -2.67 22.58
CA LYS A 319 -25.28 -2.42 21.70
C LYS A 319 -24.05 -3.20 22.08
N LEU A 320 -23.81 -3.53 23.35
CA LEU A 320 -22.67 -4.33 23.79
C LEU A 320 -22.96 -5.84 23.62
N THR A 321 -24.08 -6.32 24.16
CA THR A 321 -24.47 -7.74 24.25
C THR A 321 -24.66 -8.41 22.91
N GLN A 322 -25.12 -7.69 21.88
CA GLN A 322 -25.38 -8.25 20.55
C GLN A 322 -24.16 -8.89 19.86
N ASP A 323 -22.93 -8.53 20.27
CA ASP A 323 -21.69 -9.07 19.67
C ASP A 323 -20.82 -9.75 20.75
N ARG A 324 -21.43 -10.29 21.83
CA ARG A 324 -20.69 -10.78 23.01
C ARG A 324 -19.65 -11.84 22.63
N ASP A 325 -20.05 -12.83 21.85
CA ASP A 325 -19.19 -13.97 21.51
C ASP A 325 -18.08 -13.56 20.55
N GLU A 326 -18.40 -12.75 19.54
CA GLU A 326 -17.43 -12.25 18.56
C GLU A 326 -16.45 -11.25 19.17
N LEU A 327 -16.82 -10.56 20.25
CA LEU A 327 -15.88 -9.69 20.98
C LEU A 327 -14.85 -10.50 21.78
N LEU A 328 -15.19 -11.72 22.20
CA LEU A 328 -14.38 -12.60 23.04
C LEU A 328 -13.77 -13.78 22.27
N ALA A 329 -13.93 -13.83 20.94
CA ALA A 329 -13.39 -14.89 20.09
C ALA A 329 -11.86 -15.03 20.19
N PHE A 330 -11.14 -13.93 20.42
CA PHE A 330 -9.68 -13.93 20.55
C PHE A 330 -9.16 -14.86 21.66
N TYR A 331 -9.96 -15.17 22.69
CA TYR A 331 -9.56 -16.09 23.78
C TYR A 331 -9.32 -17.54 23.30
N ASP A 332 -9.83 -17.90 22.11
CA ASP A 332 -9.57 -19.21 21.48
C ASP A 332 -8.24 -19.25 20.69
N PHE A 333 -7.40 -18.23 20.83
CA PHE A 333 -6.13 -18.05 20.13
C PHE A 333 -5.03 -17.68 21.11
N PRO A 334 -3.73 -17.86 20.78
CA PRO A 334 -2.62 -17.58 21.68
C PRO A 334 -2.67 -16.20 22.35
N ALA A 335 -2.35 -16.14 23.64
CA ALA A 335 -2.41 -14.91 24.44
C ALA A 335 -1.57 -13.76 23.85
N GLU A 336 -0.42 -14.09 23.26
CA GLU A 336 0.49 -13.14 22.64
C GLU A 336 -0.12 -12.46 21.40
N HIS A 337 -1.07 -13.13 20.74
CA HIS A 337 -1.75 -12.61 19.55
C HIS A 337 -2.85 -11.62 19.91
N TRP A 338 -3.40 -11.67 21.14
CA TRP A 338 -4.58 -10.90 21.54
C TRP A 338 -4.44 -9.40 21.33
N GLN A 339 -3.26 -8.83 21.57
CA GLN A 339 -3.00 -7.41 21.33
C GLN A 339 -3.27 -7.00 19.86
N HIS A 340 -3.07 -7.92 18.93
CA HIS A 340 -3.32 -7.71 17.51
C HIS A 340 -4.77 -8.00 17.11
N LEU A 341 -5.41 -8.98 17.75
CA LEU A 341 -6.75 -9.46 17.38
C LEU A 341 -7.87 -8.58 17.93
N ARG A 342 -7.67 -7.93 19.08
CA ARG A 342 -8.68 -7.06 19.71
C ARG A 342 -8.93 -5.75 18.95
N THR A 343 -8.16 -5.45 17.91
CA THR A 343 -8.20 -4.17 17.18
C THR A 343 -8.03 -4.34 15.68
N THR A 344 -8.65 -3.43 14.91
CA THR A 344 -8.45 -3.24 13.47
C THR A 344 -7.40 -2.17 13.15
N ASN A 345 -6.57 -1.76 14.12
CA ASN A 345 -5.52 -0.76 13.91
C ASN A 345 -4.56 -1.06 12.73
N PRO A 346 -4.17 -2.32 12.41
CA PRO A 346 -3.35 -2.61 11.23
C PRO A 346 -3.95 -2.08 9.92
N ILE A 347 -5.26 -2.17 9.75
CA ILE A 347 -5.96 -1.68 8.56
C ILE A 347 -6.34 -0.19 8.68
N GLU A 348 -6.79 0.26 9.86
CA GLU A 348 -7.14 1.66 10.09
C GLU A 348 -5.95 2.62 9.91
N SER A 349 -4.77 2.25 10.43
CA SER A 349 -3.55 3.07 10.28
C SER A 349 -3.11 3.18 8.82
N THR A 350 -3.30 2.11 8.05
CA THR A 350 -3.10 2.09 6.60
C THR A 350 -4.08 3.03 5.91
N PHE A 351 -5.37 2.98 6.29
CA PHE A 351 -6.40 3.87 5.76
C PHE A 351 -6.20 5.34 6.10
N ALA A 352 -5.69 5.67 7.29
CA ALA A 352 -5.35 7.05 7.64
C ALA A 352 -4.32 7.64 6.67
N THR A 353 -3.33 6.83 6.28
CA THR A 353 -2.33 7.18 5.27
C THR A 353 -2.96 7.41 3.91
N VAL A 354 -3.87 6.52 3.48
CA VAL A 354 -4.61 6.67 2.22
C VAL A 354 -5.47 7.95 2.23
N ARG A 355 -6.33 8.16 3.25
CA ARG A 355 -7.20 9.35 3.37
C ARG A 355 -6.41 10.66 3.34
N HIS A 356 -5.32 10.73 4.09
CA HIS A 356 -4.49 11.94 4.15
C HIS A 356 -3.94 12.32 2.77
N ARG A 357 -3.54 11.31 1.99
CA ARG A 357 -2.89 11.50 0.69
C ARG A 357 -3.91 11.73 -0.42
N THR A 358 -5.05 11.03 -0.41
CA THR A 358 -6.13 11.19 -1.40
C THR A 358 -6.82 12.55 -1.29
N LYS A 359 -6.95 13.12 -0.07
CA LYS A 359 -7.50 14.47 0.14
C LYS A 359 -6.70 15.57 -0.57
N ARG A 360 -5.36 15.39 -0.69
CA ARG A 360 -4.47 16.32 -1.40
C ARG A 360 -4.42 16.07 -2.90
N THR A 361 -4.58 14.83 -3.34
CA THR A 361 -4.58 14.44 -4.76
C THR A 361 -6.00 14.31 -5.29
N ARG A 362 -6.72 15.43 -5.43
CA ARG A 362 -8.10 15.47 -5.99
C ARG A 362 -8.21 15.08 -7.48
N ASN A 363 -7.10 14.71 -8.13
CA ASN A 363 -7.02 14.45 -9.58
C ASN A 363 -6.88 12.95 -9.91
N CYS A 364 -7.33 12.03 -9.06
CA CYS A 364 -7.56 10.64 -9.46
C CYS A 364 -9.00 10.55 -9.96
N VAL A 365 -9.16 10.73 -11.27
CA VAL A 365 -10.47 10.91 -11.92
C VAL A 365 -11.10 9.57 -12.31
N SER A 366 -10.30 8.52 -12.47
CA SER A 366 -10.79 7.18 -12.85
C SER A 366 -10.61 6.15 -11.74
N ARG A 367 -11.54 5.19 -11.70
CA ARG A 367 -11.52 4.02 -10.81
C ARG A 367 -10.18 3.27 -10.84
N ALA A 368 -9.68 2.94 -12.03
CA ALA A 368 -8.45 2.18 -12.19
C ALA A 368 -7.21 2.92 -11.62
N THR A 369 -7.10 4.22 -11.88
CA THR A 369 -5.97 5.02 -11.35
C THR A 369 -6.07 5.23 -9.85
N PHE A 370 -7.29 5.26 -9.29
CA PHE A 370 -7.50 5.28 -7.86
C PHE A 370 -7.07 3.97 -7.20
N LEU A 371 -7.47 2.82 -7.77
CA LEU A 371 -7.06 1.49 -7.29
C LEU A 371 -5.54 1.32 -7.35
N GLY A 372 -4.90 1.69 -8.45
CA GLY A 372 -3.43 1.66 -8.56
C GLY A 372 -2.74 2.54 -7.52
N LEU A 373 -3.27 3.75 -7.25
CA LEU A 373 -2.74 4.60 -6.19
C LEU A 373 -2.93 3.97 -4.80
N ALA A 374 -4.13 3.48 -4.49
CA ALA A 374 -4.41 2.83 -3.21
C ALA A 374 -3.50 1.61 -3.00
N PHE A 375 -3.34 0.80 -4.04
CA PHE A 375 -2.42 -0.34 -4.08
C PHE A 375 -0.99 0.04 -3.68
N LYS A 376 -0.44 1.12 -4.25
CA LYS A 376 0.91 1.61 -3.90
C LYS A 376 1.01 2.28 -2.54
N LEU A 377 -0.05 2.94 -2.10
CA LEU A 377 -0.09 3.50 -0.76
C LEU A 377 -0.09 2.41 0.32
N ILE A 378 -0.84 1.33 0.07
CA ILE A 378 -0.89 0.16 0.95
C ILE A 378 0.43 -0.61 0.86
N GLU A 379 1.02 -0.77 -0.32
CA GLU A 379 2.37 -1.35 -0.50
C GLU A 379 3.39 -0.65 0.39
N SER A 380 3.43 0.68 0.34
CA SER A 380 4.35 1.47 1.15
C SER A 380 4.06 1.40 2.65
N ALA A 381 2.82 1.07 3.05
CA ALA A 381 2.46 0.90 4.45
C ALA A 381 2.86 -0.50 4.96
N GLU A 382 2.83 -1.51 4.08
CA GLU A 382 3.18 -2.91 4.38
C GLU A 382 4.59 -3.04 4.97
N ASP A 383 5.56 -2.27 4.46
CA ASP A 383 6.94 -2.20 4.98
C ASP A 383 7.03 -1.81 6.47
N SER A 384 6.02 -1.12 7.00
CA SER A 384 5.97 -0.67 8.39
C SER A 384 5.15 -1.57 9.31
N TRP A 385 4.45 -2.56 8.74
CA TRP A 385 3.59 -3.44 9.53
C TRP A 385 4.44 -4.36 10.39
N ARG A 386 4.16 -4.31 11.70
CA ARG A 386 4.83 -5.20 12.66
C ARG A 386 4.36 -6.63 12.44
N ARG A 387 5.29 -7.58 12.47
CA ARG A 387 5.00 -9.01 12.59
C ARG A 387 4.10 -9.28 13.80
N ILE A 388 3.31 -10.34 13.76
CA ILE A 388 2.58 -10.79 14.96
C ILE A 388 3.57 -11.29 16.02
N ARG A 389 3.22 -11.12 17.30
CA ARG A 389 4.01 -11.65 18.42
C ARG A 389 3.91 -13.17 18.45
N ALA A 390 4.98 -13.84 18.91
CA ALA A 390 5.07 -15.30 19.01
C ALA A 390 4.65 -16.06 17.72
N PRO A 391 5.20 -15.70 16.54
CA PRO A 391 4.81 -16.31 15.26
C PRO A 391 4.98 -17.83 15.22
N GLU A 392 5.87 -18.40 16.04
CA GLU A 392 6.04 -19.84 16.20
C GLU A 392 4.76 -20.56 16.67
N LYS A 393 3.86 -19.89 17.40
CA LYS A 393 2.57 -20.45 17.83
C LYS A 393 1.57 -20.59 16.67
N ILE A 394 1.83 -19.95 15.53
CA ILE A 394 1.01 -20.11 14.33
C ILE A 394 1.13 -21.52 13.78
N ALA A 395 2.34 -22.08 13.76
CA ALA A 395 2.56 -23.44 13.27
C ALA A 395 1.72 -24.45 14.08
N THR A 396 1.76 -24.35 15.42
CA THR A 396 0.96 -25.21 16.29
C THR A 396 -0.54 -25.07 16.06
N MET A 397 -1.03 -23.85 15.79
CA MET A 397 -2.45 -23.65 15.44
C MET A 397 -2.82 -24.30 14.09
N LEU A 398 -1.95 -24.18 13.09
CA LEU A 398 -2.16 -24.79 11.78
C LEU A 398 -2.09 -26.32 11.82
N ASP A 399 -1.35 -26.88 12.78
CA ASP A 399 -1.31 -28.32 13.08
C ASP A 399 -2.54 -28.82 13.87
N GLY A 400 -3.50 -27.94 14.17
CA GLY A 400 -4.77 -28.29 14.81
C GLY A 400 -4.79 -28.16 16.34
N MET A 401 -3.73 -27.62 16.96
CA MET A 401 -3.73 -27.33 18.39
C MET A 401 -4.80 -26.29 18.73
N THR A 402 -5.67 -26.63 19.68
CA THR A 402 -6.68 -25.70 20.19
C THR A 402 -6.13 -24.90 21.36
N PHE A 403 -6.64 -23.69 21.53
CA PHE A 403 -6.27 -22.80 22.64
C PHE A 403 -7.51 -22.46 23.45
N LYS A 404 -7.33 -22.40 24.77
CA LYS A 404 -8.35 -21.93 25.71
C LYS A 404 -7.70 -20.90 26.62
N ASP A 405 -8.29 -19.71 26.65
CA ASP A 405 -7.75 -18.57 27.41
C ASP A 405 -6.29 -18.27 27.04
N GLY A 406 -5.93 -18.49 25.77
CA GLY A 406 -4.61 -18.16 25.25
C GLY A 406 -3.52 -19.19 25.47
N GLU A 407 -3.83 -20.25 26.22
CA GLU A 407 -2.95 -21.37 26.50
C GLU A 407 -3.34 -22.60 25.65
N PRO A 408 -2.35 -23.39 25.20
CA PRO A 408 -2.62 -24.59 24.42
C PRO A 408 -3.35 -25.64 25.28
N VAL A 409 -4.41 -26.24 24.73
CA VAL A 409 -5.11 -27.34 25.38
C VAL A 409 -4.29 -28.61 25.17
N THR A 410 -3.51 -29.00 26.16
CA THR A 410 -2.88 -30.33 26.17
C THR A 410 -3.92 -31.33 26.66
N ASP A 411 -4.48 -32.15 25.76
CA ASP A 411 -5.30 -33.29 26.16
C ASP A 411 -4.45 -34.27 26.97
N SER A 412 -4.49 -34.16 28.30
CA SER A 412 -4.03 -35.20 29.21
C SER A 412 -5.22 -36.05 29.64
N THR A 413 -5.72 -36.93 28.77
CA THR A 413 -6.28 -38.24 29.15
C THR A 413 -6.28 -39.17 27.92
N PRO A 414 -5.56 -40.30 27.92
CA PRO A 414 -5.85 -41.38 26.98
C PRO A 414 -7.21 -41.95 27.35
N ALA A 415 -8.19 -41.88 26.45
CA ALA A 415 -9.40 -42.66 26.59
C ALA A 415 -9.00 -44.13 26.72
N GLN A 416 -9.18 -44.70 27.92
CA GLN A 416 -9.09 -46.14 28.12
C GLN A 416 -10.07 -46.79 27.15
N GLN A 417 -9.53 -47.55 26.19
CA GLN A 417 -10.32 -48.52 25.45
C GLN A 417 -11.02 -49.43 26.48
N PRO A 418 -12.36 -49.56 26.44
CA PRO A 418 -12.97 -50.66 27.15
C PRO A 418 -12.51 -51.95 26.45
N LEU A 419 -11.77 -52.78 27.19
CA LEU A 419 -11.51 -54.16 26.78
C LEU A 419 -12.85 -54.84 26.51
N ALA A 420 -12.96 -55.43 25.32
CA ALA A 420 -14.03 -56.32 24.96
C ALA A 420 -14.05 -57.53 25.91
N ALA A 421 -15.24 -57.85 26.42
CA ALA A 421 -15.64 -59.19 26.84
C ALA A 421 -16.91 -59.54 26.09
#